data_AF-A0A418GRQ9-F1
#
_entry.id   AF-A0A418GRQ9-F1
#
_cell.length_a   1.000
_cell.length_b   1.000
_cell.length_c   1.000
_cell.angle_alpha   90.00
_cell.angle_beta   90.00
_cell.angle_gamma   90.00
#
_symmetry.space_group_name_H-M   'P 1'
#
loop_
_entity.id
_entity.type
_entity.pdbx_description
1 polymer ?
#
loop_
_entity_poly.entity_id
_entity_poly.type
_entity_poly.pdbx_seq_one_letter_code
_entity_poly.pdbx_strand_id
1 'polypeptide(L)' 'MKQLTILGSTGSIGCSTLDVVRHNPEHFRVVALVAGKNVARMVEQCLEFSPR' A
#
# COMPACT_ATOMS: atom_id res chain seq x y z
N MET A 1 4.07 -6.24 14.62
CA MET A 1 3.36 -5.20 13.83
C MET A 1 4.30 -4.05 13.48
N LYS A 2 4.80 -4.00 12.25
CA LYS A 2 5.62 -2.91 11.69
C LYS A 2 4.72 -1.98 10.87
N GLN A 3 4.92 -0.67 11.01
CA GLN A 3 4.19 0.35 10.26
C GLN A 3 5.05 0.86 9.11
N LEU A 4 4.47 1.02 7.93
CA LEU A 4 5.22 1.43 6.74
C LEU A 4 4.46 2.43 5.86
N THR A 5 5.25 3.27 5.19
CA THR A 5 4.84 4.23 4.18
C THR A 5 5.41 3.79 2.83
N ILE A 6 4.59 3.73 1.79
CA ILE A 6 5.02 3.30 0.45
C ILE A 6 5.05 4.51 -0.49
N LEU A 7 6.26 4.90 -0.90
CA LEU A 7 6.47 5.95 -1.90
C LEU A 7 6.47 5.33 -3.31
N GLY A 8 5.44 5.63 -4.09
CA GLY A 8 5.22 5.03 -5.41
C GLY A 8 4.35 3.77 -5.37
N SER A 9 3.31 3.73 -4.53
CA SER A 9 2.48 2.54 -4.29
C SER A 9 1.78 1.98 -5.53
N THR A 10 1.45 2.83 -6.52
CA THR A 10 0.77 2.42 -7.75
C THR A 10 1.71 1.86 -8.82
N GLY A 11 3.02 1.98 -8.63
CA GLY A 11 4.05 1.42 -9.52
C GLY A 11 4.26 -0.08 -9.30
N SER A 12 5.10 -0.70 -10.14
CA SER A 12 5.37 -2.15 -10.07
C SER A 12 5.85 -2.60 -8.69
N ILE A 13 6.90 -1.96 -8.15
CA ILE A 13 7.46 -2.27 -6.82
C ILE A 13 6.44 -2.00 -5.72
N GLY A 14 5.67 -0.92 -5.81
CA GLY A 14 4.62 -0.59 -4.85
C GLY A 14 3.54 -1.66 -4.76
N CYS A 15 3.09 -2.17 -5.92
CA CYS A 15 2.11 -3.25 -5.98
C CYS A 15 2.67 -4.55 -5.41
N SER A 16 3.90 -4.93 -5.76
CA SER A 16 4.56 -6.12 -5.19
C SER A 16 4.78 -5.98 -3.68
N THR A 17 5.10 -4.78 -3.19
CA THR A 17 5.26 -4.52 -1.75
C THR A 17 3.93 -4.70 -1.02
N LEU A 18 2.83 -4.18 -1.58
CA LEU A 18 1.49 -4.37 -1.04
C LEU A 18 1.05 -5.83 -1.07
N ASP A 19 1.50 -6.61 -2.05
CA ASP A 19 1.23 -8.05 -2.09
C ASP A 19 1.91 -8.79 -0.93
N VAL A 20 3.14 -8.41 -0.57
CA VAL A 20 3.79 -8.94 0.65
C VAL A 20 3.02 -8.56 1.91
N VAL A 21 2.51 -7.31 2.00
CA VAL A 21 1.69 -6.88 3.15
C VAL A 21 0.39 -7.69 3.24
N ARG A 22 -0.28 -7.91 2.10
CA ARG A 22 -1.52 -8.70 2.00
C ARG A 22 -1.34 -10.14 2.51
N HIS A 23 -0.19 -10.75 2.24
CA HIS A 23 0.12 -12.11 2.68
C HIS A 23 0.65 -12.19 4.13
N ASN A 24 0.93 -11.05 4.78
CA ASN A 24 1.52 -11.00 6.13
C ASN A 24 0.87 -9.90 7.00
N PRO A 25 -0.47 -9.85 7.13
CA PRO A 25 -1.19 -8.76 7.80
C PRO A 25 -0.90 -8.67 9.32
N GLU A 26 -0.46 -9.75 9.96
CA GLU A 26 0.00 -9.78 11.36
C GLU A 26 1.36 -9.11 11.57
N HIS A 27 2.15 -9.03 10.49
CA HIS A 27 3.49 -8.46 10.52
C HIS A 27 3.52 -6.99 10.10
N PHE A 28 2.68 -6.58 9.15
CA PHE A 28 2.74 -5.26 8.53
C PHE A 28 1.40 -4.51 8.49
N ARG A 29 1.45 -3.20 8.69
CA ARG A 29 0.32 -2.28 8.51
C ARG A 29 0.75 -1.09 7.66
N VAL A 30 0.02 -0.84 6.59
CA VAL A 30 0.20 0.36 5.76
C VAL A 30 -0.33 1.57 6.53
N VAL A 31 0.51 2.59 6.68
CA VAL A 31 0.10 3.86 7.33
C VAL A 31 -0.13 4.95 6.30
N ALA A 32 0.69 5.01 5.25
CA ALA A 32 0.54 6.00 4.19
C ALA A 32 0.91 5.43 2.81
N LEU A 33 0.18 5.87 1.79
CA LEU A 33 0.43 5.56 0.39
C LEU A 33 0.69 6.87 -0.35
N VAL A 34 1.79 6.92 -1.11
CA VAL A 34 2.13 8.05 -1.97
C VAL A 34 2.24 7.54 -3.40
N ALA A 35 1.66 8.27 -4.35
CA ALA A 35 1.75 7.95 -5.77
C ALA A 35 1.66 9.22 -6.62
N GLY A 36 1.83 9.06 -7.93
CA GLY A 36 1.63 10.11 -8.92
C GLY A 36 0.15 10.27 -9.29
N LYS A 37 -0.20 9.94 -10.54
CA LYS A 37 -1.52 10.28 -11.12
C LYS A 37 -2.51 9.11 -11.25
N ASN A 38 -2.12 7.89 -10.88
CA ASN A 38 -3.01 6.73 -11.01
C ASN A 38 -4.02 6.69 -9.86
N VAL A 39 -5.04 7.54 -9.95
CA VAL A 39 -6.08 7.71 -8.92
C VAL A 39 -6.90 6.44 -8.73
N ALA A 40 -7.27 5.75 -9.81
CA ALA A 40 -8.07 4.52 -9.75
C ALA A 40 -7.38 3.45 -8.87
N ARG A 41 -6.09 3.19 -9.13
CA ARG A 41 -5.33 2.23 -8.32
C ARG A 41 -5.09 2.73 -6.89
N MET A 42 -4.89 4.04 -6.68
CA MET A 42 -4.78 4.58 -5.32
C MET A 42 -6.07 4.35 -4.52
N VAL A 43 -7.24 4.53 -5.14
CA VAL A 43 -8.54 4.27 -4.50
C VAL A 43 -8.66 2.79 -4.10
N GLU A 44 -8.35 1.87 -5.00
CA GLU A 44 -8.34 0.42 -4.70
C GLU A 44 -7.44 0.10 -3.50
N GLN A 45 -6.22 0.66 -3.48
CA GLN A 45 -5.28 0.45 -2.39
C GLN A 45 -5.74 1.05 -1.06
N CYS A 46 -6.35 2.24 -1.06
CA CYS A 46 -6.89 2.85 0.15
C CYS A 46 -8.06 2.04 0.72
N LEU A 47 -8.96 1.54 -0.14
CA LEU A 47 -10.09 0.70 0.27
C LEU A 47 -9.63 -0.62 0.88
N GLU A 48 -8.60 -1.24 0.29
CA GLU A 48 -8.06 -2.51 0.78
C GLU A 48 -7.28 -2.35 2.11
N PHE A 49 -6.36 -1.38 2.17
CA PHE A 49 -5.39 -1.30 3.27
C PHE A 49 -5.76 -0.30 4.37
N SER A 50 -6.79 0.53 4.16
CA SER A 50 -7.25 1.56 5.12
C SER A 50 -6.11 2.35 5.78
N PRO A 51 -5.24 3.01 4.98
CA PRO A 51 -4.16 3.84 5.51
C PRO A 51 -4.73 5.01 6.33
N ARG A 52 -3.91 5.57 7.23
CA ARG A 52 -4.28 6.69 8.09
C ARG A 52 -4.34 7.99 7.29
#